data_AF-A0A2V5QID2-F1
#
_entry.id   AF-A0A2V5QID2-F1
#
_cell.length_a   1.000
_cell.length_b   1.000
_cell.length_c   1.000
_cell.angle_alpha   90.00
_cell.angle_beta   90.00
_cell.angle_gamma   90.00
#
_symmetry.space_group_name_H-M   'P 1'
#
loop_
_entity.id
_entity.type
_entity.pdbx_description
1 polymer ?
#
loop_
_entity_poly.entity_id
_entity_poly.type
_entity_poly.pdbx_seq_one_letter_code
_entity_poly.pdbx_strand_id
1 'polypeptide(L)'
;SLLMFLRRAVKTAESNGASAIVFEMDTYGGRLDSAAEIVNVLNHLTIPTYTFINSNAGSAGSLIALATQHIYMAPVSAIGAATPILSTGEDLPATVKEKTISYWSAMLRSTAAKNGHNPDIAEAFINKDKEVKIGGRVVHGKGAVLTLNAQEAIEKIDGKPLLADGVAESTADLVKKAGIKGEIVSIEPSGFEQLALWITALAPLLLLIGVIGAYLEFKIPGVSWPGITSAICFALFFLGHYLAGLAGWEVVALFVVGMVLVLIEVLFFAHSTIVFGVVGVFLMLASLLWTMIDRYPGQNFFPSGKMLAVPLLNMFIAIVGSFIVIALLARYLPRTSIYRRFALIDSNPPGPSLAGVPRQFVTALALAPGTHGTAVTVLRPSGKARFADHVVDVVTDGEFIAPETAVTVIRSDGMRVVVKSAGLGSV
;
A
#
# COMPACT_ATOMS: atom_id res chain seq x y z
N SER A 1 3.48 0.47 -14.87
CA SER A 1 4.01 1.86 -14.77
C SER A 1 3.85 2.59 -16.10
N LEU A 2 4.03 3.92 -16.14
CA LEU A 2 4.03 4.71 -17.40
C LEU A 2 5.04 4.17 -18.42
N LEU A 3 6.22 3.74 -17.96
CA LEU A 3 7.25 3.15 -18.80
C LEU A 3 6.82 1.83 -19.45
N MET A 4 6.08 0.97 -18.73
CA MET A 4 5.57 -0.29 -19.29
C MET A 4 4.54 -0.03 -20.39
N PHE A 5 3.64 0.93 -20.16
CA PHE A 5 2.70 1.39 -21.17
C PHE A 5 3.44 1.94 -22.40
N LEU A 6 4.42 2.81 -22.21
CA LEU A 6 5.25 3.36 -23.29
C LEU A 6 5.93 2.25 -24.10
N ARG A 7 6.58 1.29 -23.43
CA ARG A 7 7.25 0.16 -24.10
C ARG A 7 6.27 -0.68 -24.92
N ARG A 8 5.06 -0.94 -24.39
CA ARG A 8 4.00 -1.64 -25.13
C ARG A 8 3.55 -0.85 -26.36
N ALA A 9 3.32 0.45 -26.20
CA ALA A 9 2.90 1.34 -27.29
C ALA A 9 3.96 1.41 -28.39
N VAL A 10 5.22 1.61 -28.02
CA VAL A 10 6.38 1.58 -28.94
C VAL A 10 6.44 0.25 -29.69
N LYS A 11 6.40 -0.88 -28.98
CA LYS A 11 6.46 -2.21 -29.62
C LYS A 11 5.31 -2.43 -30.60
N THR A 12 4.13 -1.90 -30.27
CA THR A 12 2.94 -1.97 -31.14
C THR A 12 3.13 -1.11 -32.39
N ALA A 13 3.69 0.09 -32.24
CA ALA A 13 4.00 0.97 -33.36
C ALA A 13 5.04 0.34 -34.30
N GLU A 14 6.10 -0.26 -33.74
CA GLU A 14 7.13 -0.99 -34.49
C GLU A 14 6.54 -2.20 -35.23
N SER A 15 5.74 -3.04 -34.56
CA SER A 15 5.16 -4.23 -35.18
C SER A 15 4.18 -3.90 -36.31
N ASN A 16 3.53 -2.73 -36.23
CA ASN A 16 2.58 -2.26 -37.25
C ASN A 16 3.25 -1.42 -38.35
N GLY A 17 4.57 -1.22 -38.29
CA GLY A 17 5.29 -0.41 -39.28
C GLY A 17 4.84 1.06 -39.29
N ALA A 18 4.57 1.64 -38.12
CA ALA A 18 4.08 3.00 -38.01
C ALA A 18 5.07 4.02 -38.62
N SER A 19 4.55 4.96 -39.40
CA SER A 19 5.35 6.03 -40.03
C SER A 19 5.83 7.10 -39.04
N ALA A 20 5.13 7.26 -37.91
CA ALA A 20 5.44 8.20 -36.85
C ALA A 20 4.78 7.76 -35.54
N ILE A 21 5.32 8.21 -34.41
CA ILE A 21 4.72 8.07 -33.08
C ILE A 21 4.45 9.47 -32.53
N VAL A 22 3.21 9.73 -32.13
CA VAL A 22 2.81 10.98 -31.46
C VAL A 22 2.53 10.68 -30.00
N PHE A 23 3.26 11.33 -29.10
CA PHE A 23 3.03 11.28 -27.66
C PHE A 23 2.21 12.49 -27.24
N GLU A 24 0.97 12.26 -26.81
CA GLU A 24 0.20 13.29 -26.13
C GLU A 24 0.69 13.43 -24.68
N MET A 25 1.07 14.64 -24.29
CA MET A 25 1.70 14.95 -23.02
C MET A 25 0.90 15.98 -22.25
N ASP A 26 0.54 15.60 -21.04
CA ASP A 26 0.08 16.48 -19.98
C ASP A 26 0.67 16.03 -18.64
N THR A 27 1.75 16.68 -18.21
CA THR A 27 2.44 16.34 -16.98
C THR A 27 3.11 17.55 -16.32
N TYR A 28 3.00 17.61 -14.99
CA TYR A 28 3.79 18.52 -14.14
C TYR A 28 5.17 17.96 -13.78
N GLY A 29 5.43 16.70 -14.11
CA GLY A 29 6.67 16.01 -13.78
C GLY A 29 6.45 14.66 -13.13
N GLY A 30 7.53 14.14 -12.57
CA GLY A 30 7.57 12.81 -11.97
C GLY A 30 8.97 12.49 -11.51
N ARG A 31 9.21 11.21 -11.24
CA ARG A 31 10.54 10.78 -10.80
C ARG A 31 11.55 10.87 -11.94
N LEU A 32 12.74 11.39 -11.62
CA LEU A 32 13.81 11.59 -12.60
C LEU A 32 14.38 10.27 -13.14
N ASP A 33 14.39 9.21 -12.33
CA ASP A 33 14.81 7.88 -12.78
C ASP A 33 13.87 7.33 -13.85
N SER A 34 12.56 7.37 -13.61
CA SER A 34 11.56 7.00 -14.62
C SER A 34 11.67 7.86 -15.89
N ALA A 35 11.93 9.16 -15.75
CA ALA A 35 12.11 10.06 -16.88
C ALA A 35 13.35 9.69 -17.72
N ALA A 36 14.50 9.41 -17.08
CA ALA A 36 15.70 8.96 -17.78
C ALA A 36 15.48 7.64 -18.53
N GLU A 37 14.72 6.71 -17.96
CA GLU A 37 14.43 5.44 -18.63
C GLU A 37 13.50 5.62 -19.83
N ILE A 38 12.49 6.48 -19.72
CA ILE A 38 11.64 6.87 -20.85
C ILE A 38 12.50 7.50 -21.94
N VAL A 39 13.34 8.47 -21.59
CA VAL A 39 14.27 9.13 -22.52
C VAL A 39 15.20 8.10 -23.17
N ASN A 40 15.68 7.11 -22.42
CA ASN A 40 16.51 6.04 -22.97
C ASN A 40 15.74 5.20 -23.99
N VAL A 41 14.48 4.84 -23.72
CA VAL A 41 13.62 4.15 -24.71
C VAL A 41 13.45 5.01 -25.96
N LEU A 42 13.07 6.29 -25.81
CA LEU A 42 12.86 7.21 -26.93
C LEU A 42 14.13 7.40 -27.77
N ASN A 43 15.29 7.45 -27.12
CA ASN A 43 16.59 7.56 -27.77
C ASN A 43 16.96 6.36 -28.66
N HIS A 44 16.36 5.19 -28.45
CA HIS A 44 16.64 4.02 -29.29
C HIS A 44 15.61 3.84 -30.41
N LEU A 45 14.61 4.72 -30.51
CA LEU A 45 13.60 4.64 -31.56
C LEU A 45 14.18 5.08 -32.91
N THR A 46 13.84 4.32 -33.94
CA THR A 46 14.11 4.67 -35.35
C THR A 46 12.91 5.31 -36.03
N ILE A 47 11.71 5.13 -35.48
CA ILE A 47 10.47 5.73 -35.99
C ILE A 47 10.45 7.22 -35.61
N PRO A 48 10.08 8.14 -36.53
CA PRO A 48 9.94 9.55 -36.23
C PRO A 48 9.02 9.82 -35.03
N THR A 49 9.46 10.68 -34.11
CA THR A 49 8.75 10.94 -32.85
C THR A 49 8.31 12.39 -32.73
N TYR A 50 7.08 12.57 -32.27
CA TYR A 50 6.44 13.85 -32.05
C TYR A 50 5.90 13.89 -30.63
N THR A 51 6.10 15.00 -29.91
CA THR A 51 5.38 15.28 -28.68
C THR A 51 4.32 16.34 -28.95
N PHE A 52 3.07 16.07 -28.60
CA PHE A 52 2.01 17.06 -28.49
C PHE A 52 1.83 17.44 -27.03
N ILE A 53 2.21 18.66 -26.65
CA ILE A 53 2.02 19.17 -25.30
C ILE A 53 0.62 19.76 -25.22
N ASN A 54 -0.31 19.02 -24.61
CA ASN A 54 -1.71 19.43 -24.50
C ASN A 54 -1.88 20.58 -23.50
N SER A 55 -1.31 20.46 -22.30
CA SER A 55 -1.32 21.56 -21.33
C SER A 55 0.04 21.79 -20.69
N ASN A 56 0.72 20.74 -20.22
CA ASN A 56 1.99 20.89 -19.51
C ASN A 56 3.02 19.83 -19.89
N ALA A 57 4.27 20.29 -20.00
CA ALA A 57 5.47 19.45 -20.03
C ALA A 57 6.48 19.97 -19.00
N GLY A 58 6.06 20.01 -17.74
CA GLY A 58 6.87 20.48 -16.62
C GLY A 58 7.85 19.43 -16.13
N SER A 59 8.99 19.87 -15.60
CA SER A 59 9.96 19.01 -14.92
C SER A 59 10.41 17.82 -15.78
N ALA A 60 10.23 16.59 -15.30
CA ALA A 60 10.50 15.36 -16.05
C ALA A 60 9.82 15.33 -17.44
N GLY A 61 8.66 15.98 -17.63
CA GLY A 61 7.98 16.08 -18.91
C GLY A 61 8.80 16.80 -19.96
N SER A 62 9.46 17.91 -19.60
CA SER A 62 10.33 18.65 -20.53
C SER A 62 11.50 17.81 -21.03
N LEU A 63 12.08 16.99 -20.15
CA LEU A 63 13.15 16.06 -20.51
C LEU A 63 12.66 15.00 -21.50
N ILE A 64 11.45 14.46 -21.29
CA ILE A 64 10.83 13.46 -22.18
C ILE A 64 10.48 14.12 -23.53
N ALA A 65 9.94 15.33 -23.54
CA ALA A 65 9.61 16.06 -24.77
C ALA A 65 10.87 16.33 -25.61
N LEU A 66 11.97 16.76 -24.99
CA LEU A 66 13.27 16.95 -25.64
C LEU A 66 13.89 15.65 -26.17
N ALA A 67 13.42 14.49 -25.69
CA ALA A 67 13.83 13.18 -26.20
C ALA A 67 13.11 12.77 -27.50
N THR A 68 12.11 13.54 -27.94
CA THR A 68 11.46 13.39 -29.26
C THR A 68 12.03 14.36 -30.29
N GLN A 69 11.84 14.08 -31.57
CA GLN A 69 12.40 14.90 -32.66
C GLN A 69 11.61 16.19 -32.90
N HIS A 70 10.29 16.11 -32.76
CA HIS A 70 9.39 17.21 -33.07
C HIS A 70 8.50 17.54 -31.87
N ILE A 71 8.29 18.83 -31.60
CA ILE A 71 7.46 19.29 -30.49
C ILE A 71 6.39 20.24 -31.03
N TYR A 72 5.13 19.93 -30.72
CA TYR A 72 3.99 20.80 -30.96
C TYR A 72 3.31 21.10 -29.63
N MET A 73 2.80 22.32 -29.51
CA MET A 73 2.20 22.81 -28.26
C MET A 73 0.75 23.22 -28.50
N ALA A 74 -0.13 22.97 -27.54
CA ALA A 74 -1.46 23.57 -27.56
C ALA A 74 -1.39 25.08 -27.29
N PRO A 75 -2.38 25.89 -27.73
CA PRO A 75 -2.35 27.34 -27.55
C PRO A 75 -2.14 27.78 -26.09
N VAL A 76 -2.72 27.04 -25.14
CA VAL A 76 -2.57 27.25 -23.70
C VAL A 76 -1.74 26.11 -23.12
N SER A 77 -0.43 26.21 -23.24
CA SER A 77 0.48 25.21 -22.69
C SER A 77 1.85 25.76 -22.30
N ALA A 78 2.58 24.99 -21.49
CA ALA A 78 3.90 25.35 -20.99
C ALA A 78 4.90 24.17 -20.98
N ILE A 79 6.17 24.47 -21.18
CA ILE A 79 7.30 23.51 -21.11
C ILE A 79 8.49 24.12 -20.36
N GLY A 80 9.18 23.30 -19.54
CA GLY A 80 10.41 23.69 -18.84
C GLY A 80 10.33 23.46 -17.34
N ALA A 81 10.90 24.37 -16.54
CA ALA A 81 10.92 24.29 -15.07
C ALA A 81 11.39 22.92 -14.54
N ALA A 82 12.57 22.49 -14.97
CA ALA A 82 13.14 21.17 -14.73
C ALA A 82 14.18 21.09 -13.61
N THR A 83 14.14 22.01 -12.65
CA THR A 83 14.99 21.93 -11.46
C THR A 83 14.59 20.74 -10.58
N PRO A 84 15.53 19.83 -10.26
CA PRO A 84 15.27 18.72 -9.35
C PRO A 84 14.98 19.21 -7.93
N ILE A 85 13.91 18.69 -7.36
CA ILE A 85 13.47 18.94 -5.97
C ILE A 85 13.27 17.60 -5.25
N LEU A 86 13.23 17.65 -3.93
CA LEU A 86 12.85 16.51 -3.10
C LEU A 86 11.37 16.18 -3.29
N SER A 87 10.99 14.93 -3.02
CA SER A 87 9.58 14.51 -3.06
C SER A 87 8.69 15.24 -2.04
N THR A 88 9.30 15.92 -1.06
CA THR A 88 8.62 16.80 -0.10
C THR A 88 8.23 18.16 -0.68
N GLY A 89 8.71 18.51 -1.88
CA GLY A 89 8.58 19.85 -2.46
C GLY A 89 9.74 20.79 -2.10
N GLU A 90 10.66 20.35 -1.24
CA GLU A 90 11.80 21.14 -0.79
C GLU A 90 12.99 21.08 -1.76
N ASP A 91 13.86 22.07 -1.66
CA ASP A 91 15.11 22.12 -2.42
C ASP A 91 16.08 21.00 -2.01
N LEU A 92 16.88 20.52 -2.96
CA LEU A 92 17.99 19.62 -2.68
C LEU A 92 19.08 20.32 -1.83
N PRO A 93 19.75 19.62 -0.90
CA PRO A 93 20.92 20.14 -0.19
C PRO A 93 21.98 20.63 -1.19
N ALA A 94 22.65 21.76 -0.88
CA ALA A 94 23.50 22.49 -1.85
C ALA A 94 24.52 21.61 -2.61
N THR A 95 25.28 20.77 -1.91
CA THR A 95 26.28 19.89 -2.53
C THR A 95 25.67 18.84 -3.46
N VAL A 96 24.50 18.29 -3.11
CA VAL A 96 23.76 17.34 -3.93
C VAL A 96 23.10 18.05 -5.10
N LYS A 97 22.60 19.27 -4.88
CA LYS A 97 21.96 20.12 -5.89
C LYS A 97 22.92 20.43 -7.03
N GLU A 98 24.13 20.89 -6.73
CA GLU A 98 25.15 21.19 -7.76
C GLU A 98 25.50 19.97 -8.61
N LYS A 99 25.79 18.83 -7.97
CA LYS A 99 26.09 17.57 -8.69
C LYS A 99 24.92 17.10 -9.55
N THR A 100 23.70 17.23 -9.03
CA THR A 100 22.48 16.81 -9.70
C THR A 100 22.20 17.71 -10.91
N ILE A 101 22.24 19.04 -10.74
CA ILE A 101 22.09 20.01 -11.84
C ILE A 101 23.16 19.77 -12.90
N SER A 102 24.43 19.64 -12.52
CA SER A 102 25.53 19.38 -13.46
C SER A 102 25.28 18.14 -14.34
N TYR A 103 24.92 17.01 -13.72
CA TYR A 103 24.64 15.77 -14.43
C TYR A 103 23.44 15.88 -15.37
N TRP A 104 22.32 16.41 -14.87
CA TRP A 104 21.08 16.50 -15.65
C TRP A 104 21.13 17.59 -16.73
N SER A 105 21.86 18.69 -16.50
CA SER A 105 22.18 19.66 -17.55
C SER A 105 22.97 19.03 -18.70
N ALA A 106 23.93 18.15 -18.40
CA ALA A 106 24.66 17.43 -19.44
C ALA A 106 23.75 16.47 -20.21
N MET A 107 22.88 15.73 -19.51
CA MET A 107 21.91 14.83 -20.13
C MET A 107 20.91 15.58 -21.03
N LEU A 108 20.36 16.70 -20.55
CA LEU A 108 19.43 17.55 -21.30
C LEU A 108 20.09 18.09 -22.57
N ARG A 109 21.29 18.65 -22.47
CA ARG A 109 22.05 19.13 -23.63
C ARG A 109 22.31 18.05 -24.66
N SER A 110 22.74 16.87 -24.21
CA SER A 110 23.02 15.74 -25.10
C SER A 110 21.75 15.22 -25.78
N THR A 111 20.64 15.14 -25.06
CA THR A 111 19.35 14.66 -25.58
C THR A 111 18.77 15.67 -26.58
N ALA A 112 18.80 16.95 -26.24
CA ALA A 112 18.38 18.03 -27.11
C ALA A 112 19.20 18.05 -28.41
N ALA A 113 20.54 18.04 -28.30
CA ALA A 113 21.43 18.05 -29.47
C ALA A 113 21.18 16.89 -30.43
N LYS A 114 20.97 15.68 -29.88
CA LYS A 114 20.69 14.48 -30.67
C LYS A 114 19.39 14.60 -31.47
N ASN A 115 18.36 15.20 -30.88
CA ASN A 115 17.04 15.32 -31.49
C ASN A 115 16.83 16.63 -32.26
N GLY A 116 17.86 17.47 -32.39
CA GLY A 116 17.80 18.72 -33.15
C GLY A 116 17.32 19.94 -32.38
N HIS A 117 17.08 19.82 -31.07
CA HIS A 117 16.69 20.94 -30.20
C HIS A 117 17.90 21.75 -29.75
N ASN A 118 17.67 23.02 -29.40
CA ASN A 118 18.73 23.89 -28.89
C ASN A 118 19.22 23.42 -27.49
N PRO A 119 20.49 22.99 -27.34
CA PRO A 119 20.99 22.51 -26.06
C PRO A 119 21.01 23.57 -24.96
N ASP A 120 21.18 24.85 -25.32
CA ASP A 120 21.21 25.95 -24.35
C ASP A 120 19.83 26.22 -23.74
N ILE A 121 18.77 26.09 -24.54
CA ILE A 121 17.38 26.14 -24.06
C ILE A 121 17.11 24.97 -23.11
N ALA A 122 17.54 23.76 -23.50
CA ALA A 122 17.39 22.57 -22.67
C ALA A 122 18.13 22.70 -21.33
N GLU A 123 19.35 23.24 -21.33
CA GLU A 123 20.09 23.52 -20.09
C GLU A 123 19.40 24.56 -19.21
N ALA A 124 18.82 25.61 -19.82
CA ALA A 124 18.14 26.68 -19.09
C ALA A 124 16.87 26.21 -18.36
N PHE A 125 16.28 25.08 -18.75
CA PHE A 125 15.17 24.48 -18.00
C PHE A 125 15.57 24.03 -16.60
N ILE A 126 16.84 23.68 -16.37
CA ILE A 126 17.31 23.13 -15.09
C ILE A 126 18.31 24.04 -14.38
N ASN A 127 19.11 24.78 -15.13
CA ASN A 127 20.22 25.56 -14.60
C ASN A 127 19.85 27.05 -14.56
N LYS A 128 19.54 27.57 -13.37
CA LYS A 128 19.18 28.98 -13.17
C LYS A 128 20.30 29.98 -13.51
N ASP A 129 21.55 29.51 -13.58
CA ASP A 129 22.71 30.33 -13.87
C ASP A 129 23.04 30.36 -15.38
N LYS A 130 22.29 29.58 -16.17
CA LYS A 130 22.41 29.54 -17.62
C LYS A 130 21.75 30.77 -18.23
N GLU A 131 22.57 31.65 -18.80
CA GLU A 131 22.11 32.67 -19.71
C GLU A 131 21.99 32.08 -21.12
N VAL A 132 20.87 32.33 -21.81
CA VAL A 132 20.68 31.91 -23.20
C VAL A 132 20.60 33.13 -24.09
N LYS A 133 21.56 33.23 -25.02
CA LYS A 133 21.61 34.24 -26.07
C LYS A 133 21.59 33.52 -27.41
N ILE A 134 20.62 33.88 -28.25
CA ILE A 134 20.49 33.34 -29.61
C ILE A 134 20.50 34.54 -30.56
N GLY A 135 21.45 34.54 -31.49
CA GLY A 135 21.76 35.71 -32.30
C GLY A 135 22.10 36.93 -31.42
N GLY A 136 21.38 38.03 -31.62
CA GLY A 136 21.53 39.27 -30.84
C GLY A 136 20.60 39.39 -29.62
N ARG A 137 19.73 38.42 -29.36
CA ARG A 137 18.70 38.50 -28.30
C ARG A 137 19.04 37.63 -27.10
N VAL A 138 18.84 38.20 -25.91
CA VAL A 138 18.81 37.44 -24.66
C VAL A 138 17.44 36.78 -24.55
N VAL A 139 17.39 35.47 -24.76
CA VAL A 139 16.17 34.67 -24.61
C VAL A 139 15.88 34.41 -23.14
N HIS A 140 16.93 34.14 -22.35
CA HIS A 140 16.82 33.86 -20.94
C HIS A 140 17.99 34.48 -20.17
N GLY A 141 17.68 35.35 -19.20
CA GLY A 141 18.66 35.92 -18.28
C GLY A 141 18.97 34.99 -17.11
N LYS A 142 20.07 35.27 -16.40
CA LYS A 142 20.43 34.51 -15.19
C LYS A 142 19.47 34.82 -14.04
N GLY A 143 19.31 33.86 -13.14
CA GLY A 143 18.65 34.03 -11.84
C GLY A 143 17.33 33.29 -11.68
N ALA A 144 16.79 32.70 -12.75
CA ALA A 144 15.61 31.85 -12.74
C ALA A 144 15.80 30.69 -13.72
N VAL A 145 14.97 29.66 -13.67
CA VAL A 145 14.92 28.65 -14.74
C VAL A 145 13.94 29.04 -15.83
N LEU A 146 14.24 28.63 -17.05
CA LEU A 146 13.40 28.92 -18.21
C LEU A 146 12.14 28.05 -18.20
N THR A 147 11.01 28.69 -18.49
CA THR A 147 9.74 28.07 -18.88
C THR A 147 9.26 28.81 -20.12
N LEU A 148 8.80 28.07 -21.11
CA LEU A 148 8.30 28.63 -22.36
C LEU A 148 6.81 28.32 -22.47
N ASN A 149 6.03 29.31 -22.86
CA ASN A 149 4.69 29.08 -23.38
C ASN A 149 4.73 28.73 -24.88
N ALA A 150 3.59 28.34 -25.44
CA ALA A 150 3.48 27.93 -26.84
C ALA A 150 3.95 29.00 -27.85
N GLN A 151 3.71 30.29 -27.60
CA GLN A 151 4.12 31.38 -28.50
C GLN A 151 5.62 31.65 -28.43
N GLU A 152 6.20 31.59 -27.22
CA GLU A 152 7.64 31.73 -27.02
C GLU A 152 8.40 30.55 -27.63
N ALA A 153 7.86 29.33 -27.51
CA ALA A 153 8.50 28.13 -28.02
C ALA A 153 8.58 28.07 -29.56
N ILE A 154 7.59 28.63 -30.27
CA ILE A 154 7.59 28.69 -31.74
C ILE A 154 8.30 29.92 -32.31
N GLU A 155 8.71 30.85 -31.45
CA GLU A 155 9.34 32.10 -31.87
C GLU A 155 10.58 31.80 -32.72
N LYS A 156 10.66 32.42 -33.91
CA LYS A 156 11.77 32.18 -34.82
C LYS A 156 12.91 33.17 -34.56
N ILE A 157 14.08 32.63 -34.25
CA ILE A 157 15.34 33.39 -34.14
C ILE A 157 16.32 32.79 -35.16
N ASP A 158 16.89 33.63 -36.01
CA ASP A 158 17.77 33.21 -37.13
C ASP A 158 17.13 32.14 -38.04
N GLY A 159 15.81 32.25 -38.24
CA GLY A 159 15.04 31.38 -39.13
C GLY A 159 14.66 30.01 -38.54
N LYS A 160 15.06 29.70 -37.29
CA LYS A 160 14.70 28.46 -36.59
C LYS A 160 13.78 28.74 -35.40
N PRO A 161 12.78 27.89 -35.13
CA PRO A 161 11.97 28.01 -33.92
C PRO A 161 12.84 27.84 -32.68
N LEU A 162 12.43 28.46 -31.57
CA LEU A 162 13.15 28.39 -30.31
C LEU A 162 13.21 26.98 -29.74
N LEU A 163 12.10 26.24 -29.85
CA LEU A 163 11.96 24.87 -29.38
C LEU A 163 10.88 24.06 -30.09
N ALA A 164 9.70 24.63 -30.34
CA ALA A 164 8.55 23.91 -30.89
C ALA A 164 8.35 24.22 -32.38
N ASP A 165 8.00 23.20 -33.17
CA ASP A 165 7.76 23.32 -34.61
C ASP A 165 6.47 24.08 -34.94
N GLY A 166 5.50 24.05 -34.02
CA GLY A 166 4.25 24.78 -34.19
C GLY A 166 3.27 24.63 -33.03
N VAL A 167 2.17 25.39 -33.15
CA VAL A 167 1.01 25.26 -32.27
C VAL A 167 -0.04 24.40 -32.94
N ALA A 168 -0.63 23.45 -32.22
CA ALA A 168 -1.69 22.59 -32.71
C ALA A 168 -2.85 22.51 -31.70
N GLU A 169 -4.10 22.43 -32.15
CA GLU A 169 -5.25 22.34 -31.23
C GLU A 169 -5.54 20.91 -30.74
N SER A 170 -4.99 19.90 -31.41
CA SER A 170 -5.14 18.49 -31.06
C SER A 170 -4.03 17.66 -31.72
N THR A 171 -3.92 16.40 -31.32
CA THR A 171 -3.07 15.41 -32.00
C THR A 171 -3.41 15.26 -33.48
N ALA A 172 -4.69 15.35 -33.85
CA ALA A 172 -5.13 15.32 -35.25
C ALA A 172 -4.69 16.56 -36.04
N ASP A 173 -4.71 17.75 -35.43
CA ASP A 173 -4.19 18.98 -36.04
C ASP A 173 -2.66 18.95 -36.17
N LEU A 174 -1.95 18.40 -35.18
CA LEU A 174 -0.51 18.13 -35.26
C LEU A 174 -0.19 17.25 -36.47
N VAL A 175 -0.86 16.11 -36.62
CA VAL A 175 -0.62 15.15 -37.71
C VAL A 175 -0.78 15.84 -39.07
N LYS A 176 -1.79 16.69 -39.23
CA LYS A 176 -2.01 17.50 -40.45
C LYS A 176 -0.88 18.50 -40.67
N LYS A 177 -0.50 19.28 -39.65
CA LYS A 177 0.54 20.31 -39.74
C LYS A 177 1.93 19.75 -39.98
N ALA A 178 2.23 18.58 -39.41
CA ALA A 178 3.47 17.85 -39.62
C ALA A 178 3.52 17.12 -40.97
N GLY A 179 2.41 17.08 -41.72
CA GLY A 179 2.34 16.39 -43.02
C GLY A 179 2.43 14.87 -42.90
N ILE A 180 2.12 14.30 -41.74
CA ILE A 180 2.16 12.86 -41.49
C ILE A 180 0.96 12.22 -42.20
N LYS A 181 1.23 11.23 -43.03
CA LYS A 181 0.20 10.49 -43.78
C LYS A 181 -0.02 9.12 -43.13
N GLY A 182 -1.29 8.75 -42.98
CA GLY A 182 -1.68 7.45 -42.45
C GLY A 182 -2.96 7.52 -41.63
N GLU A 183 -3.39 6.36 -41.16
CA GLU A 183 -4.48 6.25 -40.19
C GLU A 183 -3.94 6.58 -38.79
N ILE A 184 -4.68 7.40 -38.03
CA ILE A 184 -4.36 7.71 -36.65
C ILE A 184 -4.90 6.58 -35.78
N VAL A 185 -4.00 5.80 -35.18
CA VAL A 185 -4.35 4.75 -34.22
C VAL A 185 -4.00 5.23 -32.82
N SER A 186 -5.01 5.47 -31.97
CA SER A 186 -4.75 5.78 -30.56
C SER A 186 -4.45 4.50 -29.77
N ILE A 187 -3.42 4.56 -28.93
CA ILE A 187 -3.10 3.53 -27.96
C ILE A 187 -3.30 4.13 -26.58
N GLU A 188 -4.36 3.71 -25.91
CA GLU A 188 -4.64 4.11 -24.52
C GLU A 188 -4.09 3.07 -23.53
N PRO A 189 -3.85 3.47 -22.27
CA PRO A 189 -3.62 2.51 -21.20
C PRO A 189 -4.81 1.55 -21.10
N SER A 190 -4.54 0.25 -21.15
CA SER A 190 -5.57 -0.77 -21.03
C SER A 190 -6.27 -0.69 -19.66
N GLY A 191 -7.50 -1.20 -19.56
CA GLY A 191 -8.22 -1.23 -18.27
C GLY A 191 -7.44 -1.92 -17.14
N PHE A 192 -6.64 -2.95 -17.47
CA PHE A 192 -5.74 -3.59 -16.52
C PHE A 192 -4.55 -2.72 -16.12
N GLU A 193 -3.97 -1.95 -17.04
CA GLU A 193 -2.89 -1.00 -16.72
C GLU A 193 -3.40 0.14 -15.85
N GLN A 194 -4.60 0.67 -16.14
CA GLN A 194 -5.24 1.67 -15.29
C GLN A 194 -5.52 1.10 -13.90
N LEU A 195 -6.10 -0.11 -13.82
CA LEU A 195 -6.33 -0.79 -12.55
C LEU A 195 -5.03 -1.00 -11.77
N ALA A 196 -3.95 -1.40 -12.43
CA ALA A 196 -2.64 -1.58 -11.79
C ALA A 196 -2.08 -0.26 -11.24
N LEU A 197 -2.23 0.86 -11.97
CA LEU A 197 -1.85 2.18 -11.49
C LEU A 197 -2.66 2.60 -10.26
N TRP A 198 -3.97 2.36 -10.26
CA TRP A 198 -4.83 2.64 -9.10
C TRP A 198 -4.49 1.78 -7.88
N ILE A 199 -4.27 0.48 -8.08
CA ILE A 199 -3.92 -0.44 -6.98
C ILE A 199 -2.55 -0.10 -6.40
N THR A 200 -1.55 0.21 -7.24
CA THR A 200 -0.22 0.61 -6.76
C THR A 200 -0.25 1.94 -6.01
N ALA A 201 -1.08 2.89 -6.44
CA ALA A 201 -1.30 4.14 -5.69
C ALA A 201 -1.95 3.89 -4.31
N LEU A 202 -2.87 2.92 -4.21
CA LEU A 202 -3.55 2.53 -2.97
C LEU A 202 -2.76 1.54 -2.11
N ALA A 203 -1.53 1.20 -2.50
CA ALA A 203 -0.74 0.18 -1.81
C ALA A 203 -0.60 0.39 -0.29
N PRO A 204 -0.33 1.60 0.25
CA PRO A 204 -0.24 1.80 1.70
C PRO A 204 -1.56 1.49 2.42
N LEU A 205 -2.69 1.81 1.79
CA LEU A 205 -4.02 1.54 2.34
C LEU A 205 -4.34 0.04 2.32
N LEU A 206 -4.00 -0.65 1.21
CA LEU A 206 -4.16 -2.10 1.10
C LEU A 206 -3.31 -2.83 2.15
N LEU A 207 -2.06 -2.42 2.35
CA LEU A 207 -1.20 -2.96 3.41
C LEU A 207 -1.78 -2.70 4.80
N LEU A 208 -2.27 -1.49 5.05
CA LEU A 208 -2.88 -1.12 6.33
C LEU A 208 -4.11 -1.98 6.65
N ILE A 209 -5.05 -2.10 5.71
CA ILE A 209 -6.24 -2.94 5.88
C ILE A 209 -5.84 -4.42 6.00
N GLY A 210 -4.87 -4.86 5.20
CA GLY A 210 -4.32 -6.21 5.23
C GLY A 210 -3.78 -6.60 6.61
N VAL A 211 -2.94 -5.73 7.20
CA VAL A 211 -2.36 -5.94 8.54
C VAL A 211 -3.42 -5.89 9.63
N ILE A 212 -4.36 -4.94 9.57
CA ILE A 212 -5.47 -4.86 10.55
C ILE A 212 -6.36 -6.11 10.48
N GLY A 213 -6.71 -6.57 9.28
CA GLY A 213 -7.51 -7.78 9.08
C GLY A 213 -6.83 -9.02 9.65
N ALA A 214 -5.52 -9.19 9.41
CA ALA A 214 -4.73 -10.29 9.97
C ALA A 214 -4.70 -10.25 11.51
N TYR A 215 -4.55 -9.06 12.09
CA TYR A 215 -4.59 -8.88 13.55
C TYR A 215 -5.96 -9.24 14.15
N LEU A 216 -7.05 -8.81 13.50
CA LEU A 216 -8.41 -9.09 13.98
C LEU A 216 -8.76 -10.57 13.89
N GLU A 217 -8.35 -11.27 12.82
CA GLU A 217 -8.49 -12.72 12.69
C GLU A 217 -7.78 -13.44 13.85
N PHE A 218 -6.57 -13.00 14.21
CA PHE A 218 -5.82 -13.56 15.34
C PHE A 218 -6.48 -13.29 16.70
N LYS A 219 -7.14 -12.14 16.88
CA LYS A 219 -7.82 -11.77 18.13
C LYS A 219 -9.19 -12.40 18.30
N ILE A 220 -9.86 -12.72 17.19
CA ILE A 220 -11.21 -13.28 17.18
C ILE A 220 -11.19 -14.56 16.33
N PRO A 221 -10.59 -15.64 16.85
CA PRO A 221 -10.61 -16.92 16.15
C PRO A 221 -12.05 -17.34 15.83
N GLY A 222 -12.30 -17.86 14.63
CA GLY A 222 -13.61 -18.39 14.23
C GLY A 222 -14.52 -17.42 13.48
N VAL A 223 -14.15 -16.14 13.33
CA VAL A 223 -14.83 -15.21 12.41
C VAL A 223 -13.96 -15.04 11.18
N SER A 224 -14.22 -15.78 10.09
CA SER A 224 -13.30 -15.81 8.94
C SER A 224 -13.26 -14.53 8.09
N TRP A 225 -14.11 -13.54 8.35
CA TRP A 225 -14.23 -12.34 7.51
C TRP A 225 -13.02 -11.39 7.55
N PRO A 226 -12.40 -11.08 8.72
CA PRO A 226 -11.17 -10.30 8.78
C PRO A 226 -9.99 -11.00 8.08
N GLY A 227 -9.86 -12.31 8.21
CA GLY A 227 -8.87 -13.12 7.51
C GLY A 227 -9.06 -13.10 5.99
N ILE A 228 -10.29 -13.27 5.50
CA ILE A 228 -10.61 -13.14 4.07
C ILE A 228 -10.29 -11.73 3.56
N THR A 229 -10.68 -10.70 4.32
CA THR A 229 -10.38 -9.30 3.96
C THR A 229 -8.87 -9.06 3.87
N SER A 230 -8.11 -9.59 4.83
CA SER A 230 -6.64 -9.52 4.83
C SER A 230 -6.04 -10.19 3.59
N ALA A 231 -6.48 -11.41 3.29
CA ALA A 231 -6.02 -12.17 2.13
C ALA A 231 -6.33 -11.44 0.81
N ILE A 232 -7.52 -10.86 0.66
CA ILE A 232 -7.90 -10.07 -0.51
C ILE A 232 -7.01 -8.82 -0.63
N CYS A 233 -6.77 -8.09 0.47
CA CYS A 233 -5.92 -6.91 0.45
C CYS A 233 -4.48 -7.22 0.05
N PHE A 234 -3.88 -8.29 0.59
CA PHE A 234 -2.54 -8.71 0.18
C PHE A 234 -2.53 -9.23 -1.27
N ALA A 235 -3.54 -10.00 -1.68
CA ALA A 235 -3.64 -10.49 -3.06
C ALA A 235 -3.74 -9.33 -4.06
N LEU A 236 -4.59 -8.32 -3.80
CA LEU A 236 -4.69 -7.12 -4.61
C LEU A 236 -3.37 -6.34 -4.61
N PHE A 237 -2.72 -6.18 -3.46
CA PHE A 237 -1.41 -5.54 -3.37
C PHE A 237 -0.39 -6.22 -4.29
N PHE A 238 -0.20 -7.54 -4.18
CA PHE A 238 0.75 -8.26 -5.04
C PHE A 238 0.33 -8.23 -6.51
N LEU A 239 -0.96 -8.40 -6.82
CA LEU A 239 -1.47 -8.38 -8.18
C LEU A 239 -1.24 -7.03 -8.87
N GLY A 240 -1.51 -5.93 -8.18
CA GLY A 240 -1.29 -4.59 -8.73
C GLY A 240 0.17 -4.33 -9.08
N HIS A 241 1.10 -4.76 -8.22
CA HIS A 241 2.53 -4.62 -8.46
C HIS A 241 3.04 -5.58 -9.54
N TYR A 242 2.48 -6.77 -9.63
CA TYR A 242 2.74 -7.71 -10.72
C TYR A 242 2.31 -7.14 -12.08
N LEU A 243 1.06 -6.65 -12.17
CA LEU A 243 0.54 -6.02 -13.39
C LEU A 243 1.28 -4.72 -13.73
N ALA A 244 1.76 -3.99 -12.72
CA ALA A 244 2.57 -2.79 -12.94
C ALA A 244 3.98 -3.09 -13.46
N GLY A 245 4.41 -4.37 -13.43
CA GLY A 245 5.75 -4.82 -13.83
C GLY A 245 6.82 -4.66 -12.75
N LEU A 246 6.41 -4.40 -11.50
CA LEU A 246 7.32 -4.12 -10.38
C LEU A 246 7.81 -5.39 -9.66
N ALA A 247 7.01 -6.46 -9.72
CA ALA A 247 7.21 -7.67 -8.95
C ALA A 247 6.82 -8.92 -9.76
N GLY A 248 7.56 -10.02 -9.62
CA GLY A 248 7.17 -11.31 -10.17
C GLY A 248 6.53 -12.24 -9.13
N TRP A 249 6.37 -13.51 -9.48
CA TRP A 249 5.80 -14.54 -8.60
C TRP A 249 6.73 -14.92 -7.44
N GLU A 250 8.02 -14.65 -7.58
CA GLU A 250 9.05 -14.94 -6.58
C GLU A 250 8.79 -14.24 -5.25
N VAL A 251 8.34 -12.98 -5.24
CA VAL A 251 8.01 -12.28 -4.00
C VAL A 251 6.76 -12.85 -3.36
N VAL A 252 5.74 -13.18 -4.15
CA VAL A 252 4.51 -13.80 -3.64
C VAL A 252 4.84 -15.13 -2.96
N ALA A 253 5.67 -15.96 -3.59
CA ALA A 253 6.15 -17.21 -3.01
C ALA A 253 6.91 -16.96 -1.70
N LEU A 254 7.79 -15.94 -1.65
CA LEU A 254 8.53 -15.57 -0.44
C LEU A 254 7.60 -15.16 0.71
N PHE A 255 6.55 -14.39 0.43
CA PHE A 255 5.53 -14.01 1.41
C PHE A 255 4.78 -15.23 1.97
N VAL A 256 4.36 -16.14 1.09
CA VAL A 256 3.65 -17.37 1.47
C VAL A 256 4.57 -18.28 2.30
N VAL A 257 5.83 -18.44 1.92
CA VAL A 257 6.82 -19.18 2.73
C VAL A 257 6.95 -18.54 4.12
N GLY A 258 7.07 -17.21 4.19
CA GLY A 258 7.10 -16.49 5.46
C GLY A 258 5.86 -16.75 6.33
N MET A 259 4.67 -16.71 5.73
CA MET A 259 3.40 -17.01 6.41
C MET A 259 3.35 -18.45 6.92
N VAL A 260 3.80 -19.42 6.14
CA VAL A 260 3.87 -20.84 6.54
C VAL A 260 4.82 -21.04 7.72
N LEU A 261 5.97 -20.36 7.73
CA LEU A 261 6.91 -20.43 8.87
C LEU A 261 6.30 -19.87 10.16
N VAL A 262 5.55 -18.76 10.06
CA VAL A 262 4.81 -18.21 11.21
C VAL A 262 3.75 -19.21 11.69
N LEU A 263 3.03 -19.85 10.78
CA LEU A 263 2.05 -20.89 11.10
C LEU A 263 2.69 -22.10 11.78
N ILE A 264 3.85 -22.55 11.29
CA ILE A 264 4.60 -23.65 11.91
C ILE A 264 4.99 -23.30 13.34
N GLU A 265 5.47 -22.09 13.58
CA GLU A 265 5.80 -21.64 14.94
C GLU A 265 4.57 -21.68 15.85
N VAL A 266 3.47 -21.07 15.42
CA VAL A 266 2.24 -20.96 16.22
C VAL A 266 1.63 -22.34 16.51
N LEU A 267 1.67 -23.28 15.56
CA LEU A 267 1.04 -24.60 15.71
C LEU A 267 1.92 -25.61 16.47
N PHE A 268 3.24 -25.63 16.22
CA PHE A 268 4.11 -26.68 16.74
C PHE A 268 5.08 -26.22 17.83
N PHE A 269 5.47 -24.95 17.83
CA PHE A 269 6.61 -24.48 18.63
C PHE A 269 6.29 -23.31 19.56
N ALA A 270 5.02 -22.91 19.70
CA ALA A 270 4.58 -21.72 20.44
C ALA A 270 5.12 -21.59 21.88
N HIS A 271 5.53 -22.69 22.51
CA HIS A 271 6.08 -22.72 23.87
C HIS A 271 7.60 -23.03 23.93
N SER A 272 8.27 -23.21 22.80
CA SER A 272 9.63 -23.76 22.71
C SER A 272 10.64 -22.84 22.01
N THR A 273 10.29 -22.27 20.85
CA THR A 273 11.18 -21.41 20.06
C THR A 273 10.42 -20.24 19.46
N ILE A 274 11.17 -19.17 19.10
CA ILE A 274 10.65 -18.00 18.37
C ILE A 274 11.33 -17.81 16.99
N VAL A 275 12.19 -18.76 16.60
CA VAL A 275 13.05 -18.65 15.41
C VAL A 275 12.22 -18.70 14.14
N PHE A 276 11.30 -19.66 13.99
CA PHE A 276 10.49 -19.79 12.79
C PHE A 276 9.53 -18.62 12.63
N GLY A 277 8.99 -18.11 13.74
CA GLY A 277 8.14 -16.93 13.74
C GLY A 277 8.90 -15.68 13.30
N VAL A 278 10.08 -15.42 13.87
CA VAL A 278 10.90 -14.25 13.52
C VAL A 278 11.38 -14.31 12.06
N VAL A 279 11.88 -15.47 11.62
CA VAL A 279 12.29 -15.66 10.22
C VAL A 279 11.10 -15.50 9.29
N GLY A 280 9.95 -16.08 9.62
CA GLY A 280 8.73 -15.97 8.83
C GLY A 280 8.26 -14.53 8.66
N VAL A 281 8.17 -13.77 9.76
CA VAL A 281 7.83 -12.33 9.72
C VAL A 281 8.86 -11.54 8.91
N PHE A 282 10.16 -11.83 9.08
CA PHE A 282 11.20 -11.19 8.29
C PHE A 282 11.01 -11.44 6.78
N LEU A 283 10.73 -12.67 6.37
CA LEU A 283 10.47 -13.00 4.96
C LEU A 283 9.22 -12.29 4.43
N MET A 284 8.16 -12.20 5.23
CA MET A 284 6.95 -11.46 4.85
C MET A 284 7.26 -9.97 4.65
N LEU A 285 7.96 -9.33 5.59
CA LEU A 285 8.33 -7.92 5.49
C LEU A 285 9.29 -7.67 4.31
N ALA A 286 10.28 -8.54 4.13
CA ALA A 286 11.21 -8.47 3.00
C ALA A 286 10.47 -8.59 1.65
N SER A 287 9.50 -9.49 1.56
CA SER A 287 8.66 -9.64 0.37
C SER A 287 7.81 -8.40 0.09
N LEU A 288 7.11 -7.87 1.10
CA LEU A 288 6.27 -6.67 0.95
C LEU A 288 7.13 -5.49 0.49
N LEU A 289 8.30 -5.32 1.10
CA LEU A 289 9.24 -4.28 0.72
C LEU A 289 9.75 -4.48 -0.71
N TRP A 290 10.19 -5.69 -1.07
CA TRP A 290 10.70 -6.01 -2.40
C TRP A 290 9.67 -5.80 -3.50
N THR A 291 8.40 -6.08 -3.22
CA THR A 291 7.28 -5.88 -4.16
C THR A 291 7.12 -4.43 -4.60
N MET A 292 7.49 -3.48 -3.73
CA MET A 292 7.41 -2.05 -4.02
C MET A 292 8.70 -1.48 -4.61
N ILE A 293 9.78 -2.28 -4.70
CA ILE A 293 11.02 -1.85 -5.33
C ILE A 293 10.84 -1.91 -6.85
N ASP A 294 10.96 -0.75 -7.49
CA ASP A 294 10.97 -0.68 -8.94
C ASP A 294 12.29 -1.28 -9.48
N ARG A 295 12.23 -2.52 -9.99
CA ARG A 295 13.40 -3.23 -10.54
C ARG A 295 13.25 -3.44 -12.03
N TYR A 296 14.16 -2.83 -12.79
CA TYR A 296 14.22 -3.03 -14.24
C TYR A 296 15.18 -4.16 -14.62
N PRO A 297 14.92 -4.87 -15.74
CA PRO A 297 15.81 -5.89 -16.27
C PRO A 297 17.22 -5.34 -16.52
N GLY A 298 18.25 -5.99 -15.96
CA GLY A 298 19.66 -5.61 -16.14
C GLY A 298 20.27 -4.74 -15.03
N GLN A 299 19.51 -4.39 -13.98
CA GLN A 299 20.07 -3.74 -12.79
C GLN A 299 20.67 -4.75 -11.78
N ASN A 300 21.57 -4.27 -10.91
CA ASN A 300 22.19 -5.07 -9.86
C ASN A 300 21.14 -5.72 -8.95
N PHE A 301 21.43 -6.93 -8.48
CA PHE A 301 20.53 -7.68 -7.60
C PHE A 301 20.27 -6.98 -6.25
N PHE A 302 21.15 -6.07 -5.81
CA PHE A 302 20.97 -5.31 -4.58
C PHE A 302 20.41 -3.91 -4.85
N PRO A 303 19.31 -3.52 -4.18
CA PRO A 303 18.67 -2.23 -4.42
C PRO A 303 19.52 -1.09 -3.85
N SER A 304 19.55 0.05 -4.54
CA SER A 304 20.24 1.24 -4.01
C SER A 304 19.43 1.87 -2.86
N GLY A 305 20.10 2.58 -1.94
CA GLY A 305 19.43 3.21 -0.79
C GLY A 305 18.29 4.17 -1.18
N LYS A 306 18.39 4.82 -2.35
CA LYS A 306 17.33 5.70 -2.88
C LYS A 306 16.10 4.93 -3.35
N MET A 307 16.28 3.73 -3.91
CA MET A 307 15.17 2.87 -4.33
C MET A 307 14.36 2.35 -3.14
N LEU A 308 14.98 2.28 -1.96
CA LEU A 308 14.34 1.82 -0.73
C LEU A 308 13.53 2.92 -0.03
N ALA A 309 13.77 4.20 -0.32
CA ALA A 309 13.16 5.30 0.43
C ALA A 309 11.63 5.30 0.36
N VAL A 310 11.04 5.17 -0.84
CA VAL A 310 9.58 5.15 -1.03
C VAL A 310 8.94 3.86 -0.48
N PRO A 311 9.45 2.65 -0.77
CA PRO A 311 8.99 1.42 -0.13
C PRO A 311 9.01 1.49 1.40
N LEU A 312 10.11 1.97 1.99
CA LEU A 312 10.24 2.11 3.44
C LEU A 312 9.25 3.12 4.00
N LEU A 313 9.03 4.26 3.33
CA LEU A 313 8.03 5.24 3.75
C LEU A 313 6.61 4.65 3.69
N ASN A 314 6.25 3.99 2.61
CA ASN A 314 4.93 3.37 2.45
C ASN A 314 4.69 2.27 3.50
N MET A 315 5.72 1.45 3.76
CA MET A 315 5.67 0.42 4.80
C MET A 315 5.60 1.06 6.19
N PHE A 316 6.33 2.14 6.45
CA PHE A 316 6.28 2.88 7.70
C PHE A 316 4.88 3.47 7.94
N ILE A 317 4.31 4.14 6.94
CA ILE A 317 2.93 4.68 6.99
C ILE A 317 1.94 3.54 7.26
N ALA A 318 2.05 2.42 6.54
CA ALA A 318 1.16 1.28 6.73
C ALA A 318 1.28 0.66 8.13
N ILE A 319 2.50 0.44 8.63
CA ILE A 319 2.74 -0.15 9.95
C ILE A 319 2.29 0.79 11.06
N VAL A 320 2.71 2.07 11.04
CA VAL A 320 2.34 3.06 12.06
C VAL A 320 0.84 3.33 12.02
N GLY A 321 0.27 3.50 10.82
CA GLY A 321 -1.17 3.67 10.65
C GLY A 321 -1.95 2.47 11.17
N SER A 322 -1.52 1.24 10.85
CA SER A 322 -2.11 0.02 11.39
C SER A 322 -2.00 -0.03 12.91
N PHE A 323 -0.85 0.33 13.49
CA PHE A 323 -0.66 0.34 14.93
C PHE A 323 -1.58 1.33 15.62
N ILE A 324 -1.75 2.54 15.08
CA ILE A 324 -2.70 3.55 15.60
C ILE A 324 -4.12 2.99 15.57
N VAL A 325 -4.55 2.45 14.42
CA VAL A 325 -5.90 1.90 14.27
C VAL A 325 -6.11 0.68 15.18
N ILE A 326 -5.13 -0.21 15.28
CA ILE A 326 -5.16 -1.37 16.17
C ILE A 326 -5.23 -0.92 17.64
N ALA A 327 -4.48 0.11 18.05
CA ALA A 327 -4.53 0.65 19.41
C ALA A 327 -5.91 1.26 19.73
N LEU A 328 -6.51 1.97 18.77
CA LEU A 328 -7.88 2.48 18.89
C LEU A 328 -8.88 1.32 18.98
N LEU A 329 -8.80 0.33 18.08
CA LEU A 329 -9.65 -0.85 18.12
C LEU A 329 -9.49 -1.61 19.44
N ALA A 330 -8.27 -1.85 19.91
CA ALA A 330 -8.04 -2.52 21.20
C ALA A 330 -8.66 -1.76 22.38
N ARG A 331 -8.68 -0.42 22.33
CA ARG A 331 -9.29 0.42 23.37
C ARG A 331 -10.83 0.45 23.32
N TYR A 332 -11.41 0.49 22.11
CA TYR A 332 -12.84 0.73 21.93
C TYR A 332 -13.65 -0.53 21.59
N LEU A 333 -13.08 -1.47 20.83
CA LEU A 333 -13.75 -2.68 20.34
C LEU A 333 -14.29 -3.58 21.48
N PRO A 334 -13.58 -3.79 22.62
CA PRO A 334 -14.12 -4.59 23.73
C PRO A 334 -15.40 -4.01 24.36
N ARG A 335 -15.65 -2.71 24.16
CA ARG A 335 -16.87 -2.03 24.65
C ARG A 335 -18.06 -2.17 23.69
N THR A 336 -17.85 -2.69 22.49
CA THR A 336 -18.90 -2.85 21.47
C THR A 336 -19.66 -4.17 21.63
N SER A 337 -20.92 -4.19 21.20
CA SER A 337 -21.77 -5.40 21.21
C SER A 337 -21.28 -6.49 20.25
N ILE A 338 -20.52 -6.09 19.22
CA ILE A 338 -19.93 -6.97 18.21
C ILE A 338 -18.90 -7.90 18.86
N TYR A 339 -17.97 -7.35 19.65
CA TYR A 339 -16.96 -8.15 20.36
C TYR A 339 -17.59 -9.15 21.33
N ARG A 340 -18.63 -8.74 22.09
CA ARG A 340 -19.32 -9.66 23.00
C ARG A 340 -20.03 -10.78 22.25
N ARG A 341 -20.70 -10.49 21.13
CA ARG A 341 -21.38 -11.53 20.33
C ARG A 341 -20.41 -12.59 19.80
N PHE A 342 -19.20 -12.20 19.41
CA PHE A 342 -18.22 -13.16 18.89
C PHE A 342 -17.40 -13.85 20.00
N ALA A 343 -16.99 -13.11 21.04
CA ALA A 343 -16.24 -13.68 22.15
C ALA A 343 -17.07 -14.60 23.06
N LEU A 344 -18.40 -14.46 23.09
CA LEU A 344 -19.29 -15.33 23.89
C LEU A 344 -19.62 -16.67 23.20
N ILE A 345 -19.30 -16.84 21.92
CA ILE A 345 -19.53 -18.10 21.19
C ILE A 345 -18.55 -19.19 21.65
N ASP A 346 -17.37 -18.82 22.21
CA ASP A 346 -16.42 -19.73 22.85
C ASP A 346 -16.69 -19.93 24.35
N SER A 347 -17.95 -20.23 24.71
CA SER A 347 -18.19 -20.84 26.02
C SER A 347 -17.84 -22.33 25.93
N ASN A 348 -16.62 -22.68 26.36
CA ASN A 348 -16.05 -24.02 26.53
C ASN A 348 -17.05 -25.19 26.36
N PRO A 349 -16.86 -26.12 25.39
CA PRO A 349 -17.60 -27.38 25.44
C PRO A 349 -17.28 -28.05 26.79
N PRO A 350 -18.30 -28.46 27.58
CA PRO A 350 -18.06 -29.06 28.87
C PRO A 350 -17.24 -30.35 28.69
N GLY A 351 -16.31 -30.60 29.61
CA GLY A 351 -15.61 -31.88 29.68
C GLY A 351 -16.59 -33.06 29.76
N PRO A 352 -16.13 -34.28 29.43
CA PRO A 352 -16.98 -35.47 29.20
C PRO A 352 -17.87 -35.90 30.37
N SER A 353 -17.77 -35.27 31.54
CA SER A 353 -18.59 -35.52 32.73
C SER A 353 -19.97 -34.85 32.71
N LEU A 354 -20.37 -34.13 31.64
CA LEU A 354 -21.60 -33.35 31.60
C LEU A 354 -22.57 -33.70 30.45
N ALA A 355 -22.37 -34.82 29.75
CA ALA A 355 -23.28 -35.31 28.73
C ALA A 355 -24.51 -36.00 29.38
N GLY A 356 -25.53 -35.23 29.81
CA GLY A 356 -26.80 -35.85 30.15
C GLY A 356 -27.80 -35.10 31.03
N VAL A 357 -27.53 -33.89 31.51
CA VAL A 357 -28.49 -33.16 32.35
C VAL A 357 -28.95 -31.88 31.64
N PRO A 358 -30.25 -31.74 31.29
CA PRO A 358 -30.78 -30.50 30.74
C PRO A 358 -30.59 -29.38 31.77
N ARG A 359 -29.84 -28.33 31.40
CA ARG A 359 -29.79 -27.11 32.21
C ARG A 359 -31.02 -26.25 31.91
N GLN A 360 -32.03 -26.32 32.78
CA GLN A 360 -32.75 -25.10 33.11
C GLN A 360 -31.86 -24.29 34.04
N PHE A 361 -31.11 -23.33 33.49
CA PHE A 361 -30.60 -22.23 34.31
C PHE A 361 -31.81 -21.42 34.77
N VAL A 362 -32.43 -21.82 35.87
CA VAL A 362 -33.26 -20.90 36.64
C VAL A 362 -32.28 -19.98 37.36
N THR A 363 -31.89 -18.93 36.66
CA THR A 363 -31.27 -17.76 37.26
C THR A 363 -32.17 -17.33 38.43
N ALA A 364 -31.61 -17.36 39.64
CA ALA A 364 -32.23 -16.89 40.88
C ALA A 364 -33.49 -17.64 41.34
N LEU A 365 -33.32 -18.86 41.88
CA LEU A 365 -33.91 -19.04 43.21
C LEU A 365 -33.05 -18.18 44.13
N ALA A 366 -33.57 -17.03 44.58
CA ALA A 366 -32.94 -16.21 45.60
C ALA A 366 -32.96 -16.99 46.93
N LEU A 367 -32.10 -18.00 47.03
CA LEU A 367 -31.89 -18.79 48.24
C LEU A 367 -31.36 -17.84 49.30
N ALA A 368 -32.24 -17.40 50.17
CA ALA A 368 -31.90 -16.55 51.29
C ALA A 368 -31.00 -17.31 52.26
N PRO A 369 -30.05 -16.63 52.93
CA PRO A 369 -29.35 -17.19 54.09
C PRO A 369 -30.36 -17.80 55.07
N GLY A 370 -30.07 -19.00 55.57
CA GLY A 370 -30.96 -19.76 56.45
C GLY A 370 -31.83 -20.81 55.73
N THR A 371 -31.86 -20.85 54.39
CA THR A 371 -32.63 -21.88 53.68
C THR A 371 -32.02 -23.27 53.92
N HIS A 372 -32.85 -24.23 54.32
CA HIS A 372 -32.45 -25.63 54.53
C HIS A 372 -32.61 -26.45 53.27
N GLY A 373 -31.64 -27.33 53.03
CA GLY A 373 -31.64 -28.29 51.93
C GLY A 373 -30.90 -29.56 52.32
N THR A 374 -30.68 -30.42 51.33
CA THR A 374 -30.00 -31.70 51.53
C THR A 374 -28.90 -31.86 50.49
N ALA A 375 -27.70 -32.26 50.90
CA ALA A 375 -26.62 -32.58 49.98
C ALA A 375 -27.02 -33.77 49.09
N VAL A 376 -26.92 -33.63 47.77
CA VAL A 376 -27.20 -34.69 46.80
C VAL A 376 -25.91 -35.44 46.45
N THR A 377 -24.79 -34.72 46.40
CA THR A 377 -23.46 -35.31 46.21
C THR A 377 -22.59 -35.04 47.42
N VAL A 378 -21.44 -35.70 47.49
CA VAL A 378 -20.34 -35.28 48.37
C VAL A 378 -20.00 -33.82 48.08
N LEU A 379 -19.85 -33.00 49.13
CA LEU A 379 -19.38 -31.62 49.02
C LEU A 379 -17.94 -31.52 49.57
N ARG A 380 -16.95 -31.28 48.67
CA ARG A 380 -15.50 -31.10 48.99
C ARG A 380 -14.75 -30.25 47.94
N PRO A 381 -14.71 -28.92 48.07
CA PRO A 381 -15.69 -28.09 48.74
C PRO A 381 -16.96 -27.91 47.89
N SER A 382 -16.90 -28.17 46.58
CA SER A 382 -18.06 -28.05 45.67
C SER A 382 -18.84 -29.35 45.55
N GLY A 383 -20.15 -29.23 45.33
CA GLY A 383 -21.03 -30.33 44.92
C GLY A 383 -22.45 -29.83 44.72
N LYS A 384 -23.45 -30.71 44.80
CA LYS A 384 -24.86 -30.35 44.58
C LYS A 384 -25.68 -30.54 45.83
N ALA A 385 -26.58 -29.60 46.11
CA ALA A 385 -27.59 -29.72 47.15
C ALA A 385 -28.99 -29.45 46.59
N ARG A 386 -29.99 -30.13 47.15
CA ARG A 386 -31.40 -29.97 46.83
C ARG A 386 -32.03 -29.03 47.84
N PHE A 387 -32.68 -27.97 47.35
CA PHE A 387 -33.51 -27.06 48.14
C PHE A 387 -34.90 -27.09 47.53
N ALA A 388 -35.90 -27.52 48.33
CA ALA A 388 -37.23 -27.87 47.82
C ALA A 388 -37.13 -28.80 46.59
N ASP A 389 -37.69 -28.42 45.45
CA ASP A 389 -37.70 -29.24 44.23
C ASP A 389 -36.51 -29.00 43.29
N HIS A 390 -35.56 -28.14 43.69
CA HIS A 390 -34.46 -27.71 42.81
C HIS A 390 -33.10 -28.21 43.30
N VAL A 391 -32.29 -28.69 42.37
CA VAL A 391 -30.89 -29.06 42.63
C VAL A 391 -29.99 -27.95 42.12
N VAL A 392 -29.18 -27.38 43.02
CA VAL A 392 -28.26 -26.28 42.73
C VAL A 392 -26.82 -26.65 43.09
N ASP A 393 -25.87 -26.05 42.39
CA ASP A 393 -24.45 -26.18 42.71
C ASP A 393 -24.13 -25.33 43.96
N VAL A 394 -23.50 -25.95 44.95
CA VAL A 394 -23.14 -25.34 46.23
C VAL A 394 -21.68 -25.57 46.56
N VAL A 395 -21.14 -24.70 47.42
CA VAL A 395 -19.76 -24.78 47.91
C VAL A 395 -19.78 -24.73 49.44
N THR A 396 -19.01 -25.59 50.09
CA THR A 396 -18.80 -25.55 51.54
C THR A 396 -17.66 -24.60 51.92
N ASP A 397 -17.71 -24.05 53.12
CA ASP A 397 -16.63 -23.21 53.66
C ASP A 397 -15.50 -24.09 54.26
N GLY A 398 -15.03 -25.05 53.47
CA GLY A 398 -13.93 -25.97 53.84
C GLY A 398 -14.35 -27.26 54.54
N GLU A 399 -15.62 -27.41 54.93
CA GLU A 399 -16.13 -28.65 55.55
C GLU A 399 -16.40 -29.75 54.53
N PHE A 400 -16.11 -31.00 54.89
CA PHE A 400 -16.62 -32.16 54.16
C PHE A 400 -18.05 -32.46 54.57
N ILE A 401 -18.97 -32.49 53.61
CA ILE A 401 -20.36 -32.90 53.82
C ILE A 401 -20.67 -34.13 52.96
N ALA A 402 -21.17 -35.19 53.60
CA ALA A 402 -21.56 -36.42 52.92
C ALA A 402 -22.89 -36.25 52.16
N PRO A 403 -23.20 -37.11 51.16
CA PRO A 403 -24.50 -37.14 50.53
C PRO A 403 -25.61 -37.35 51.57
N GLU A 404 -26.81 -36.89 51.26
CA GLU A 404 -28.02 -37.00 52.10
C GLU A 404 -27.94 -36.26 53.45
N THR A 405 -26.88 -35.47 53.67
CA THR A 405 -26.73 -34.66 54.88
C THR A 405 -27.48 -33.34 54.75
N ALA A 406 -28.18 -32.91 55.80
CA ALA A 406 -28.86 -31.63 55.83
C ALA A 406 -27.86 -30.47 55.79
N VAL A 407 -28.14 -29.45 54.97
CA VAL A 407 -27.30 -28.27 54.78
C VAL A 407 -28.10 -26.99 54.90
N THR A 408 -27.46 -25.90 55.33
CA THR A 408 -28.07 -24.58 55.43
C THR A 408 -27.26 -23.57 54.64
N VAL A 409 -27.94 -22.72 53.86
CA VAL A 409 -27.30 -21.63 53.11
C VAL A 409 -26.78 -20.56 54.08
N ILE A 410 -25.50 -20.23 53.98
CA ILE A 410 -24.85 -19.16 54.75
C ILE A 410 -24.89 -17.85 53.99
N ARG A 411 -24.53 -17.88 52.70
CA ARG A 411 -24.51 -16.71 51.82
C ARG A 411 -24.72 -17.12 50.36
N SER A 412 -25.36 -16.26 49.59
CA SER A 412 -25.51 -16.39 48.15
C SER A 412 -24.86 -15.17 47.49
N ASP A 413 -23.78 -15.39 46.75
CA ASP A 413 -23.05 -14.35 46.01
C ASP A 413 -23.26 -14.58 44.52
N GLY A 414 -24.50 -14.37 44.05
CA GLY A 414 -24.97 -14.34 42.65
C GLY A 414 -24.68 -15.56 41.77
N MET A 415 -23.41 -15.92 41.64
CA MET A 415 -22.86 -17.06 40.93
C MET A 415 -22.56 -18.28 41.82
N ARG A 416 -22.63 -18.16 43.15
CA ARG A 416 -22.22 -19.23 44.08
C ARG A 416 -23.00 -19.19 45.39
N VAL A 417 -23.53 -20.35 45.79
CA VAL A 417 -24.27 -20.56 47.05
C VAL A 417 -23.36 -21.28 48.04
N VAL A 418 -23.08 -20.66 49.17
CA VAL A 418 -22.23 -21.23 50.22
C VAL A 418 -23.09 -21.87 51.29
N VAL A 419 -22.79 -23.13 51.63
CA VAL A 419 -23.57 -23.93 52.58
C VAL A 419 -22.69 -24.51 53.70
N LYS A 420 -23.29 -24.76 54.86
CA LYS A 420 -22.69 -25.52 55.96
C LYS A 420 -23.56 -26.70 56.36
N SER A 421 -22.99 -27.66 57.09
CA SER A 421 -23.76 -28.74 57.69
C SER A 421 -24.80 -28.18 58.66
N ALA A 422 -26.05 -28.61 58.54
CA ALA A 422 -27.10 -28.30 59.49
C ALA A 422 -26.98 -29.22 60.71
N GLY A 423 -25.95 -28.99 61.54
CA GLY A 423 -25.84 -29.64 62.85
C GLY A 423 -26.95 -29.14 63.79
N LEU A 424 -27.50 -30.05 64.62
CA LEU A 424 -28.41 -29.70 65.72
C LEU A 424 -27.83 -28.53 66.52
N GLY A 425 -28.59 -27.44 66.62
CA GLY A 425 -28.18 -26.25 67.33
C GLY A 425 -27.80 -26.54 68.78
N SER A 426 -26.67 -26.01 69.21
CA SER A 426 -26.44 -25.69 70.61
C SER A 426 -27.53 -24.72 71.07
N VAL A 427 -28.33 -25.17 72.04
CA VAL A 427 -29.30 -24.36 72.82
C VAL A 427 -28.63 -23.14 73.42
#